data_AF-A0A960YNJ3-F1
#
_entry.id   AF-A0A960YNJ3-F1
#
_cell.length_a   1.000
_cell.length_b   1.000
_cell.length_c   1.000
_cell.angle_alpha   90.00
_cell.angle_beta   90.00
_cell.angle_gamma   90.00
#
_symmetry.space_group_name_H-M   'P 1'
#
loop_
_entity.id
_entity.type
_entity.pdbx_description
1 polymer ?
#
loop_
_entity_poly.entity_id
_entity_poly.type
_entity_poly.pdbx_seq_one_letter_code
_entity_poly.pdbx_strand_id
1 'polypeptide(L)'
;MIGNVGKSWFFGSVIRLLKYLRSYSGRLTFAISSSVSNKILDLMPPLLVGWVIDSLQGNPPDWIPPGDPFERASFLAILAVLIFF
;
A
#
# COMPACT_ATOMS: atom_id res chain seq x y z
N MET A 1 -10.92 -36.93 10.77
CA MET A 1 -10.09 -37.05 9.56
C MET A 1 -10.69 -36.40 8.28
N ILE A 2 -11.80 -35.65 8.36
CA ILE A 2 -12.52 -35.15 7.17
C ILE A 2 -11.96 -33.81 6.59
N GLY A 3 -11.16 -33.05 7.35
CA GLY A 3 -10.72 -31.70 6.96
C GLY A 3 -9.61 -31.62 5.88
N ASN A 4 -8.90 -32.71 5.58
CA ASN A 4 -7.73 -32.66 4.67
C ASN A 4 -8.11 -32.84 3.19
N VAL A 5 -9.18 -33.61 2.91
CA VAL A 5 -9.65 -33.90 1.54
C VAL A 5 -10.30 -32.66 0.90
N GLY A 6 -11.04 -31.86 1.67
CA GLY A 6 -11.65 -30.62 1.18
C GLY A 6 -10.62 -29.56 0.80
N LYS A 7 -9.51 -29.45 1.56
CA LYS A 7 -8.41 -28.53 1.26
C LYS A 7 -7.68 -28.93 -0.02
N SER A 8 -7.32 -30.20 -0.19
CA SER A 8 -6.56 -30.64 -1.36
C SER A 8 -7.32 -30.43 -2.68
N TRP A 9 -8.63 -30.66 -2.68
CA TRP A 9 -9.49 -30.42 -3.85
C TRP A 9 -9.59 -28.93 -4.18
N PHE A 10 -9.76 -28.07 -3.17
CA PHE A 10 -9.82 -26.62 -3.35
C PHE A 10 -8.52 -26.06 -3.94
N PHE A 11 -7.37 -26.42 -3.35
CA PHE A 11 -6.06 -25.97 -3.86
C PHE A 11 -5.81 -26.48 -5.29
N GLY A 12 -6.20 -27.72 -5.61
CA GLY A 12 -6.10 -28.26 -6.97
C GLY A 12 -6.90 -27.47 -8.01
N SER A 13 -8.11 -27.03 -7.64
CA SER A 13 -8.96 -26.21 -8.51
C SER A 13 -8.38 -24.82 -8.76
N VAL A 14 -7.84 -24.17 -7.73
CA VAL A 14 -7.19 -22.84 -7.85
C VAL A 14 -5.95 -22.91 -8.75
N ILE A 15 -5.13 -23.95 -8.62
CA ILE A 15 -3.93 -24.13 -9.46
C ILE A 15 -4.30 -24.32 -10.93
N ARG A 16 -5.40 -25.04 -11.23
CA ARG A 16 -5.90 -25.18 -12.61
C ARG A 16 -6.38 -23.86 -13.19
N LEU A 17 -7.06 -23.04 -12.39
CA LEU A 17 -7.46 -21.67 -12.76
C LEU A 17 -6.25 -20.78 -13.07
N LEU A 18 -5.23 -20.79 -12.19
CA LEU A 18 -4.00 -20.02 -12.39
C LEU A 18 -3.24 -20.45 -13.65
N LYS A 19 -3.23 -21.76 -13.97
CA LYS A 19 -2.68 -22.26 -15.24
C LYS A 19 -3.44 -21.73 -16.46
N TYR A 20 -4.76 -21.60 -16.38
CA TYR A 20 -5.58 -21.04 -17.46
C TYR A 20 -5.34 -19.53 -17.64
N LEU A 21 -5.19 -18.81 -16.53
CA LEU A 21 -4.84 -17.38 -16.51
C LEU A 21 -3.42 -17.06 -17.01
N ARG A 22 -2.53 -18.06 -17.13
CA ARG A 22 -1.15 -17.88 -17.61
C ARG A 22 -1.08 -17.29 -19.02
N SER A 23 -2.06 -17.58 -19.88
CA SER A 23 -2.16 -16.97 -21.22
C SER A 23 -2.41 -15.46 -21.19
N TYR A 24 -2.93 -14.93 -20.06
CA TYR A 24 -3.18 -13.51 -19.80
C TYR A 24 -2.19 -12.89 -18.80
N SER A 25 -1.00 -13.51 -18.67
CA SER A 25 0.03 -13.13 -17.68
C SER A 25 0.35 -11.64 -17.64
N GLY A 26 0.40 -10.93 -18.77
CA GLY A 26 0.64 -9.49 -18.78
C GLY A 26 -0.44 -8.67 -18.04
N ARG A 27 -1.72 -8.95 -18.31
CA ARG A 27 -2.84 -8.28 -17.61
C ARG A 27 -2.91 -8.70 -16.15
N LEU A 28 -2.59 -9.95 -15.85
CA LEU A 28 -2.56 -10.46 -14.48
C LEU A 28 -1.44 -9.79 -13.67
N THR A 29 -0.24 -9.68 -14.22
CA THR A 29 0.88 -8.99 -13.56
C THR A 29 0.53 -7.52 -13.32
N PHE A 30 -0.08 -6.84 -14.30
CA PHE A 30 -0.55 -5.47 -14.11
C PHE A 30 -1.61 -5.35 -13.01
N ALA A 31 -2.57 -6.27 -12.97
CA ALA A 31 -3.60 -6.30 -11.92
C ALA A 31 -3.01 -6.56 -10.53
N ILE A 32 -2.04 -7.47 -10.44
CA ILE A 32 -1.31 -7.76 -9.20
C ILE A 32 -0.48 -6.55 -8.78
N SER A 33 0.29 -5.94 -9.69
CA SER A 33 1.10 -4.77 -9.37
C SER A 33 0.22 -3.59 -8.96
N SER A 34 -0.87 -3.34 -9.67
CA SER A 34 -1.85 -2.31 -9.29
C SER A 34 -2.48 -2.59 -7.93
N SER A 35 -2.81 -3.85 -7.61
CA SER A 35 -3.33 -4.22 -6.28
C SER A 35 -2.30 -4.03 -5.17
N VAL A 36 -1.03 -4.35 -5.42
CA VAL A 36 0.06 -4.15 -4.46
C VAL A 36 0.32 -2.65 -4.26
N SER A 37 0.41 -1.88 -5.34
CA SER A 37 0.56 -0.41 -5.27
C SER A 37 -0.59 0.23 -4.51
N ASN A 38 -1.84 -0.16 -4.78
CA ASN A 38 -2.99 0.34 -4.04
C ASN A 38 -2.88 0.04 -2.54
N LYS A 39 -2.48 -1.18 -2.15
CA LYS A 39 -2.25 -1.49 -0.73
C LYS A 39 -1.12 -0.67 -0.10
N ILE A 40 -0.08 -0.34 -0.85
CA ILE A 40 0.99 0.55 -0.37
C ILE A 40 0.44 1.97 -0.18
N LEU A 41 -0.41 2.43 -1.10
CA LEU A 41 -1.10 3.72 -0.97
C LEU A 41 -2.07 3.73 0.22
N ASP A 42 -2.71 2.60 0.54
CA ASP A 42 -3.53 2.43 1.75
C ASP A 42 -2.70 2.57 3.04
N LEU A 43 -1.36 2.49 2.98
CA LEU A 43 -0.45 2.76 4.11
C LEU A 43 -0.03 4.23 4.22
N MET A 44 -0.34 5.08 3.23
CA MET A 44 0.02 6.50 3.28
C MET A 44 -0.64 7.26 4.45
N PRO A 45 -1.92 7.01 4.82
CA PRO A 45 -2.55 7.66 5.98
C PRO A 45 -1.78 7.47 7.30
N PRO A 46 -1.44 6.24 7.75
CA PRO A 46 -0.66 6.08 8.97
C PRO A 46 0.78 6.60 8.86
N LEU A 47 1.40 6.53 7.67
CA LEU A 47 2.73 7.11 7.44
C LEU A 47 2.72 8.64 7.61
N LEU A 48 1.72 9.31 7.04
CA LEU A 48 1.57 10.77 7.17
C LEU A 48 1.35 11.17 8.62
N VAL A 49 0.54 10.43 9.38
CA VAL A 49 0.36 10.65 10.82
C VAL A 49 1.69 10.51 11.56
N GLY A 50 2.49 9.50 11.23
CA GLY A 50 3.85 9.35 11.77
C GLY A 50 4.71 10.59 11.54
N TRP A 51 4.77 11.07 10.30
CA TRP A 51 5.56 12.27 9.96
C TRP A 51 5.06 13.55 10.64
N VAL A 52 3.75 13.69 10.86
CA VAL A 52 3.17 14.79 11.63
C VAL A 52 3.66 14.72 13.08
N ILE A 53 3.60 13.54 13.71
CA ILE A 53 4.06 13.33 15.09
C ILE A 53 5.56 13.63 15.20
N ASP A 54 6.37 13.10 14.29
CA ASP A 54 7.83 13.30 14.29
C ASP A 54 8.18 14.79 14.12
N SER A 55 7.43 15.51 13.28
CA SER A 55 7.57 16.96 13.11
C SER A 55 7.19 17.75 14.36
N LEU A 56 6.16 17.32 15.10
CA LEU A 56 5.74 17.93 16.38
C LEU A 56 6.75 17.64 17.50
N GLN A 57 7.45 16.51 17.45
CA GLN A 57 8.52 16.15 18.40
C GLN A 57 9.85 16.88 18.11
N GLY A 58 9.92 17.66 17.03
CA GLY A 58 11.12 18.39 16.64
C GLY A 58 12.16 17.55 15.90
N ASN A 59 11.80 16.34 15.47
CA ASN A 59 12.66 15.46 14.67
C ASN A 59 12.01 15.15 13.30
N PRO A 60 11.77 16.17 12.45
CA PRO A 60 11.20 15.93 11.13
C PRO A 60 12.16 15.09 10.26
N PRO A 61 11.63 14.24 9.36
CA PRO A 61 12.42 13.56 8.36
C PRO A 61 13.29 14.51 7.52
N ASP A 62 14.50 14.09 7.14
CA ASP A 62 15.50 14.92 6.44
C ASP A 62 15.03 15.52 5.10
N TRP A 63 13.97 14.96 4.51
CA TRP A 63 13.39 15.42 3.25
C TRP A 63 12.30 16.50 3.45
N ILE A 64 11.87 16.78 4.69
CA ILE A 64 10.97 17.89 5.00
C ILE A 64 11.81 19.17 5.13
N PRO A 65 11.44 20.27 4.44
CA PRO A 65 12.23 21.49 4.48
C PRO A 65 12.43 21.99 5.92
N PRO A 66 13.67 22.31 6.33
CA PRO A 66 13.93 22.97 7.60
C PRO A 66 13.38 24.39 7.53
N GLY A 67 12.51 24.76 8.45
CA GLY A 67 11.79 26.04 8.41
C GLY A 67 10.89 26.22 9.62
N ASP A 68 10.12 27.31 9.59
CA ASP A 68 9.15 27.67 10.63
C ASP A 68 8.07 26.56 10.76
N PRO A 69 7.51 26.29 11.96
CA PRO A 69 6.48 25.25 12.13
C PRO A 69 5.29 25.41 11.18
N PHE A 70 5.00 26.64 10.76
CA PHE A 70 3.95 26.96 9.80
C PHE A 70 4.27 26.46 8.37
N GLU A 71 5.52 26.55 7.92
CA GLU A 71 5.97 26.03 6.63
C GLU A 71 5.92 24.50 6.57
N ARG A 72 6.28 23.85 7.69
CA ARG A 72 6.17 22.38 7.82
C ARG A 72 4.73 21.92 7.80
N ALA A 73 3.84 22.62 8.52
CA ALA A 73 2.42 22.31 8.57
C ALA A 73 1.75 22.49 7.19
N SER A 74 2.09 23.54 6.44
CA SER A 74 1.53 23.76 5.11
C SER A 74 1.99 22.70 4.10
N PHE A 75 3.26 22.31 4.14
CA PHE A 75 3.78 21.22 3.31
C PHE A 75 3.09 19.88 3.61
N LEU A 76 2.93 19.52 4.89
CA LEU A 76 2.21 18.30 5.30
C LEU A 76 0.72 18.35 4.90
N ALA A 77 0.09 19.52 4.95
CA ALA A 77 -1.29 19.70 4.49
C ALA A 77 -1.45 19.49 2.98
N ILE A 78 -0.53 20.05 2.17
CA ILE A 78 -0.51 19.83 0.71
C ILE A 78 -0.28 18.35 0.40
N LEU A 79 0.67 17.71 1.09
CA LEU A 79 0.96 16.29 0.93
C LEU A 79 -0.27 15.43 1.27
N ALA A 80 -1.01 15.78 2.33
CA ALA A 80 -2.25 15.11 2.68
C ALA A 80 -3.30 15.24 1.56
N VAL A 81 -3.53 16.45 1.05
CA VAL A 81 -4.47 16.67 -0.07
C VAL A 81 -4.09 15.81 -1.28
N LEU A 82 -2.80 15.77 -1.65
CA LEU A 82 -2.32 14.96 -2.78
C LEU A 82 -2.47 13.44 -2.59
N ILE A 83 -2.51 12.95 -1.36
CA ILE A 83 -2.65 11.52 -1.04
C ILE A 83 -4.13 11.11 -0.99
N PHE A 84 -5.01 12.01 -0.54
CA PHE A 84 -6.43 11.70 -0.28
C PHE A 84 -7.41 12.16 -1.37
N PHE A 85 -6.98 12.99 -2.32
CA PHE A 85 -7.77 13.49 -3.46
C PHE A 85 -7.15 13.05 -4.79
#